data_AF-A0A2M7WHV4-F1
#
_entry.id   AF-A0A2M7WHV4-F1
#
_cell.length_a   1.000
_cell.length_b   1.000
_cell.length_c   1.000
_cell.angle_alpha   90.00
_cell.angle_beta   90.00
_cell.angle_gamma   90.00
#
_symmetry.space_group_name_H-M   'P 1'
#
loop_
_entity.id
_entity.type
_entity.pdbx_description
1 polymer ?
#
loop_
_entity_poly.entity_id
_entity_poly.type
_entity_poly.pdbx_seq_one_letter_code
_entity_poly.pdbx_strand_id
1 'polypeptide(L)'
;MTEEMVYSQSRVRVAREYRRDADVLFRFIELYCRKHHQNQSQIEVHFEATIWKANLCSNCFGLFDYGISRLIHCPYQPKPPCKRCPNHCYEPEKRALIREIMRYSGTQFILRGRLDWLIKYFLMVKQYSRPQLREKIRQHLSL
;
A
#
# COMPACT_ATOMS: atom_id res chain seq x y z
N MET A 1 26.19 -7.02 -26.00
CA MET A 1 26.99 -7.61 -24.92
C MET A 1 26.07 -7.74 -23.72
N THR A 2 25.87 -8.99 -23.38
CA THR A 2 24.85 -9.57 -22.51
C THR A 2 25.11 -9.26 -21.05
N GLU A 3 24.10 -8.77 -20.34
CA GLU A 3 23.99 -8.83 -18.88
C GLU A 3 22.49 -8.68 -18.55
N GLU A 4 21.72 -9.74 -18.80
CA GLU A 4 21.20 -10.58 -17.71
C GLU A 4 20.29 -9.78 -16.77
N MET A 5 19.05 -9.56 -17.23
CA MET A 5 17.88 -9.23 -16.41
C MET A 5 17.49 -10.43 -15.51
N VAL A 6 18.43 -10.86 -14.67
CA VAL A 6 18.18 -11.83 -13.63
C VAL A 6 17.29 -11.15 -12.60
N TYR A 7 16.09 -11.71 -12.50
CA TYR A 7 15.09 -11.52 -11.46
C TYR A 7 15.73 -11.73 -10.07
N SER A 8 16.52 -10.77 -9.57
CA SER A 8 17.04 -10.78 -8.20
C SER A 8 15.89 -10.38 -7.28
N GLN A 9 14.99 -11.34 -7.07
CA GLN A 9 13.85 -11.28 -6.16
C GLN A 9 14.27 -10.60 -4.86
N SER A 10 13.38 -9.75 -4.33
CA SER A 10 13.28 -9.43 -2.90
C SER A 10 13.94 -8.15 -2.36
N ARG A 11 14.09 -7.03 -3.11
CA ARG A 11 14.40 -5.73 -2.46
C ARG A 11 13.62 -4.54 -3.00
N VAL A 12 12.53 -4.17 -2.32
CA VAL A 12 11.74 -2.97 -2.64
C VAL A 12 12.24 -1.78 -1.80
N ARG A 13 12.67 -0.69 -2.46
CA ARG A 13 13.14 0.56 -1.82
C ARG A 13 12.08 1.65 -1.89
N VAL A 14 11.88 2.39 -0.80
CA VAL A 14 10.86 3.45 -0.70
C VAL A 14 11.42 4.65 0.05
N ALA A 15 11.16 5.86 -0.46
CA ALA A 15 11.56 7.12 0.15
C ALA A 15 10.98 7.27 1.58
N ARG A 16 11.69 8.00 2.45
CA ARG A 16 11.45 8.02 3.90
C ARG A 16 10.02 8.45 4.26
N GLU A 17 9.49 9.42 3.54
CA GLU A 17 8.15 9.99 3.69
C GLU A 17 7.03 8.97 3.40
N TYR A 18 7.31 7.97 2.56
CA TYR A 18 6.35 6.94 2.15
C TYR A 18 6.49 5.63 2.91
N ARG A 19 7.53 5.48 3.75
CA ARG A 19 7.80 4.23 4.49
C ARG A 19 6.63 3.76 5.33
N ARG A 20 5.89 4.67 5.96
CA ARG A 20 4.72 4.31 6.80
C ARG A 20 3.57 3.77 5.96
N ASP A 21 3.23 4.44 4.85
CA ASP A 21 2.19 4.00 3.91
C ASP A 21 2.52 2.61 3.34
N ALA A 22 3.78 2.40 2.97
CA ALA A 22 4.27 1.14 2.44
C ALA A 22 4.26 0.00 3.48
N ASP A 23 4.70 0.24 4.72
CA ASP A 23 4.63 -0.75 5.82
C ASP A 23 3.18 -1.18 6.12
N VAL A 24 2.24 -0.23 6.14
CA VAL A 24 0.82 -0.54 6.31
C VAL A 24 0.33 -1.40 5.16
N LEU A 25 0.58 -0.98 3.91
CA LEU A 25 0.15 -1.73 2.73
C LEU A 25 0.70 -3.17 2.75
N PHE A 26 1.98 -3.32 3.03
CA PHE A 26 2.66 -4.62 3.09
C PHE A 26 2.00 -5.56 4.09
N ARG A 27 1.85 -5.12 5.36
CA ARG A 27 1.26 -5.97 6.42
C ARG A 27 -0.18 -6.38 6.14
N PHE A 28 -0.93 -5.50 5.51
CA PHE A 28 -2.31 -5.79 5.13
C PHE A 28 -2.37 -6.84 4.02
N ILE A 29 -1.49 -6.73 3.01
CA ILE A 29 -1.38 -7.71 1.93
C ILE A 29 -0.86 -9.05 2.46
N GLU A 30 0.16 -9.05 3.32
CA GLU A 30 0.73 -10.24 3.96
C GLU A 30 -0.34 -11.02 4.74
N LEU A 31 -1.10 -10.33 5.60
CA LEU A 31 -2.17 -10.95 6.37
C LEU A 31 -3.24 -11.56 5.46
N TYR A 32 -3.64 -10.86 4.41
CA TYR A 32 -4.62 -11.34 3.46
C TYR A 32 -4.10 -12.56 2.69
N CYS A 33 -2.88 -12.48 2.14
CA CYS A 33 -2.20 -13.54 1.39
C CYS A 33 -2.12 -14.82 2.22
N ARG A 34 -1.62 -14.73 3.45
CA ARG A 34 -1.52 -15.88 4.36
C ARG A 34 -2.87 -16.54 4.65
N LYS A 35 -3.97 -15.79 4.62
CA LYS A 35 -5.30 -16.33 4.92
C LYS A 35 -6.02 -16.89 3.70
N HIS A 36 -5.89 -16.27 2.53
CA HIS A 36 -6.62 -16.65 1.32
C HIS A 36 -5.81 -17.51 0.35
N HIS A 37 -4.48 -17.49 0.41
CA HIS A 37 -3.58 -18.12 -0.56
C HIS A 37 -2.63 -19.13 0.09
N GLN A 38 -3.11 -19.91 1.06
CA GLN A 38 -2.31 -20.89 1.81
C GLN A 38 -1.69 -21.99 0.93
N ASN A 39 -2.34 -22.31 -0.19
CA ASN A 39 -1.92 -23.38 -1.11
C ASN A 39 -1.06 -22.87 -2.28
N GLN A 40 -0.69 -21.59 -2.30
CA GLN A 40 0.13 -21.01 -3.36
C GLN A 40 1.60 -20.97 -2.95
N SER A 41 2.50 -21.18 -3.91
CA SER A 41 3.94 -21.02 -3.73
C SER A 41 4.24 -19.61 -3.23
N GLN A 42 4.89 -19.53 -2.07
CA GLN A 42 5.29 -18.26 -1.46
C GLN A 42 6.73 -17.94 -1.85
N ILE A 43 7.02 -16.65 -2.00
CA ILE A 43 8.34 -16.10 -2.28
C ILE A 43 8.76 -15.28 -1.06
N GLU A 44 10.00 -15.44 -0.61
CA GLU A 44 10.58 -14.59 0.43
C GLU A 44 10.76 -13.18 -0.12
N VAL A 45 10.23 -12.19 0.59
CA VAL A 45 10.31 -10.78 0.24
C VAL A 45 11.05 -10.04 1.36
N HIS A 46 12.13 -9.34 1.01
CA HIS A 46 12.74 -8.35 1.89
C HIS A 46 12.28 -6.97 1.48
N PHE A 47 11.77 -6.23 2.45
CA PHE A 47 11.32 -4.88 2.25
C PHE A 47 12.11 -3.94 3.13
N GLU A 48 12.83 -2.98 2.54
CA GLU A 48 13.80 -2.15 3.27
C GLU A 48 13.17 -1.34 4.42
N ALA A 49 11.88 -1.01 4.32
CA ALA A 49 11.19 -0.28 5.39
C ALA A 49 10.79 -1.18 6.57
N THR A 50 10.93 -2.50 6.47
CA THR A 50 10.65 -3.45 7.55
C THR A 50 11.90 -4.25 7.88
N ILE A 51 12.19 -4.40 9.18
CA ILE A 51 13.28 -5.27 9.67
C ILE A 51 12.96 -6.78 9.43
N TRP A 52 11.74 -7.08 8.98
CA TRP A 52 11.20 -8.43 8.89
C TRP A 52 11.16 -8.92 7.46
N LYS A 53 11.51 -10.19 7.27
CA LYS A 53 11.23 -10.95 6.06
C LYS A 53 9.77 -11.42 6.10
N ALA A 54 9.08 -11.40 4.97
CA ALA A 54 7.77 -12.04 4.88
C ALA A 54 7.62 -12.82 3.59
N ASN A 55 6.59 -13.67 3.58
CA ASN A 55 6.27 -14.56 2.48
C ASN A 55 4.99 -14.07 1.80
N LEU A 56 5.07 -13.79 0.50
CA LEU A 56 3.94 -13.45 -0.35
C LEU A 56 3.90 -14.40 -1.54
N CYS A 57 2.71 -14.77 -2.01
CA CYS A 57 2.58 -15.37 -3.33
C CYS A 57 2.92 -14.34 -4.41
N SER A 58 3.23 -14.81 -5.62
CA SER A 58 3.58 -13.96 -6.77
C SER A 58 2.56 -12.85 -7.03
N ASN A 59 1.27 -13.18 -6.96
CA ASN A 59 0.17 -12.24 -7.19
C ASN A 59 0.12 -11.13 -6.12
N CYS A 60 0.25 -11.49 -4.84
CA CYS A 60 0.25 -10.53 -3.75
C CYS A 60 1.50 -9.65 -3.76
N PHE A 61 2.66 -10.21 -4.13
CA PHE A 61 3.87 -9.43 -4.34
C PHE A 61 3.72 -8.43 -5.49
N GLY A 62 3.19 -8.86 -6.63
CA GLY A 62 2.93 -7.96 -7.77
C GLY A 62 1.95 -6.83 -7.44
N LEU A 63 0.92 -7.11 -6.62
CA LEU A 63 0.00 -6.09 -6.15
C LEU A 63 0.68 -5.09 -5.21
N PHE A 64 1.55 -5.57 -4.32
CA PHE A 64 2.33 -4.72 -3.42
C PHE A 64 3.28 -3.81 -4.22
N ASP A 65 4.06 -4.36 -5.14
CA ASP A 65 4.99 -3.63 -5.99
C ASP A 65 4.28 -2.56 -6.83
N TYR A 66 3.14 -2.92 -7.44
CA TYR A 66 2.27 -1.99 -8.13
C TYR A 66 1.83 -0.83 -7.21
N GLY A 67 1.42 -1.15 -5.98
CA GLY A 67 0.97 -0.15 -5.03
C GLY A 67 2.09 0.81 -4.59
N ILE A 68 3.31 0.30 -4.43
CA ILE A 68 4.51 1.11 -4.16
C ILE A 68 4.83 2.03 -5.33
N SER A 69 4.79 1.52 -6.56
CA SER A 69 4.99 2.36 -7.75
C SER A 69 3.98 3.51 -7.81
N ARG A 70 2.70 3.27 -7.51
CA ARG A 70 1.68 4.34 -7.44
C ARG A 70 1.89 5.33 -6.30
N LEU A 71 2.48 4.90 -5.18
CA LEU A 71 2.79 5.75 -4.05
C LEU A 71 3.93 6.71 -4.37
N ILE A 72 5.00 6.21 -5.00
CA ILE A 72 6.20 6.98 -5.38
C ILE A 72 5.86 8.01 -6.46
N HIS A 73 5.07 7.63 -7.47
CA HIS A 73 4.72 8.50 -8.60
C HIS A 73 3.46 9.34 -8.37
N CYS A 74 3.01 9.51 -7.12
CA CYS A 74 1.83 10.33 -6.84
C CYS A 74 2.14 11.81 -7.13
N PRO A 75 1.37 12.49 -7.99
CA PRO A 75 1.63 13.90 -8.33
C PRO A 75 1.21 14.88 -7.22
N TYR A 76 0.43 14.42 -6.25
CA TYR A 76 -0.10 15.27 -5.19
C TYR A 76 0.88 15.39 -4.02
N GLN A 77 1.17 16.63 -3.64
CA GLN A 77 1.90 16.97 -2.41
C GLN A 77 1.13 18.08 -1.67
N PRO A 78 0.49 17.79 -0.52
CA PRO A 78 0.46 16.50 0.17
C PRO A 78 -0.49 15.49 -0.54
N LYS A 79 -0.06 14.24 -0.77
CA LYS A 79 -0.83 13.08 -1.28
C LYS A 79 -2.15 12.80 -0.55
N PRO A 80 -3.33 13.01 -1.16
CA PRO A 80 -4.60 12.72 -0.50
C PRO A 80 -4.76 11.20 -0.21
N PRO A 81 -5.61 10.82 0.75
CA PRO A 81 -5.96 9.42 0.93
C PRO A 81 -6.61 8.88 -0.35
N CYS A 82 -6.18 7.69 -0.80
CA CYS A 82 -6.62 7.11 -2.07
C CYS A 82 -8.15 6.99 -2.20
N LYS A 83 -8.89 6.87 -1.08
CA LYS A 83 -10.37 6.86 -1.05
C LYS A 83 -11.00 8.18 -1.52
N ARG A 84 -10.32 9.31 -1.32
CA ARG A 84 -10.78 10.67 -1.67
C ARG A 84 -9.87 11.34 -2.69
N CYS A 85 -9.06 10.57 -3.42
CA CYS A 85 -8.19 11.10 -4.45
C CYS A 85 -9.05 11.60 -5.61
N PRO A 86 -8.84 12.83 -6.11
CA PRO A 86 -9.63 13.38 -7.22
C PRO A 86 -9.42 12.59 -8.51
N ASN A 87 -8.18 12.15 -8.79
CA ASN A 87 -7.84 11.34 -9.96
C ASN A 87 -7.23 10.01 -9.48
N HIS A 88 -7.98 8.91 -9.61
CA HIS A 88 -7.49 7.60 -9.18
C HIS A 88 -6.51 7.02 -10.19
N CYS A 89 -5.26 6.81 -9.77
CA CYS A 89 -4.21 6.19 -10.59
C CYS A 89 -4.19 4.64 -10.54
N TYR A 90 -5.06 4.04 -9.74
CA TYR A 90 -5.18 2.58 -9.68
C TYR A 90 -6.10 2.08 -10.79
N GLU A 91 -5.64 1.05 -11.49
CA GLU A 91 -6.50 0.22 -12.33
C GLU A 91 -7.71 -0.31 -11.54
N PRO A 92 -8.93 -0.31 -12.13
CA PRO A 92 -10.16 -0.62 -11.41
C PRO A 92 -10.13 -1.96 -10.65
N GLU A 93 -9.60 -3.01 -11.27
CA GLU A 93 -9.51 -4.35 -10.69
C GLU A 93 -8.57 -4.38 -9.48
N LYS A 94 -7.34 -3.88 -9.65
CA LYS A 94 -6.35 -3.77 -8.55
C LYS A 94 -6.87 -2.88 -7.43
N ARG A 95 -7.62 -1.82 -7.75
CA ARG A 95 -8.27 -0.96 -6.75
C ARG A 95 -9.34 -1.70 -5.96
N ALA A 96 -10.14 -2.54 -6.62
CA ALA A 96 -11.15 -3.36 -5.95
C ALA A 96 -10.48 -4.35 -4.99
N LEU A 97 -9.44 -5.03 -5.46
CA LEU A 97 -8.66 -5.96 -4.65
C LEU A 97 -8.01 -5.29 -3.45
N ILE A 98 -7.34 -4.15 -3.63
CA ILE A 98 -6.77 -3.39 -2.49
C ILE A 98 -7.86 -2.97 -1.50
N ARG A 99 -9.03 -2.52 -1.96
CA ARG A 99 -10.13 -2.18 -1.03
C ARG A 99 -10.59 -3.38 -0.21
N GLU A 100 -10.68 -4.55 -0.84
CA GLU A 100 -11.03 -5.79 -0.17
C GLU A 100 -9.98 -6.16 0.88
N ILE A 101 -8.70 -6.15 0.51
CA ILE A 101 -7.57 -6.42 1.40
C ILE A 101 -7.58 -5.45 2.58
N MET A 102 -7.75 -4.14 2.32
CA MET A 102 -7.81 -3.12 3.36
C MET A 102 -8.96 -3.36 4.34
N ARG A 103 -10.14 -3.75 3.83
CA ARG A 103 -11.32 -4.07 4.65
C ARG A 103 -11.08 -5.33 5.48
N TYR A 104 -10.68 -6.43 4.85
CA TYR A 104 -10.47 -7.72 5.52
C TYR A 104 -9.38 -7.61 6.59
N SER A 105 -8.18 -7.20 6.19
CA SER A 105 -7.03 -7.15 7.08
C SER A 105 -7.23 -6.12 8.18
N GLY A 106 -7.91 -4.99 7.87
CA GLY A 106 -8.35 -4.03 8.86
C GLY A 106 -9.18 -4.70 9.96
N THR A 107 -10.29 -5.35 9.60
CA THR A 107 -11.15 -6.07 10.55
C THR A 107 -10.39 -7.13 11.35
N GLN A 108 -9.51 -7.91 10.70
CA GLN A 108 -8.71 -8.94 11.38
C GLN A 108 -7.73 -8.37 12.41
N PHE A 109 -7.14 -7.19 12.16
CA PHE A 109 -6.31 -6.52 13.17
C PHE A 109 -7.12 -6.04 14.37
N ILE A 110 -8.37 -5.57 14.16
CA ILE A 110 -9.29 -5.20 15.25
C ILE A 110 -9.58 -6.39 16.14
N LEU A 111 -9.99 -7.51 15.54
CA LEU A 111 -10.41 -8.72 16.27
C LEU A 111 -9.28 -9.33 17.12
N ARG A 112 -8.02 -9.06 16.80
CA ARG A 112 -6.84 -9.55 17.54
C ARG A 112 -6.37 -8.61 18.66
N GLY A 113 -7.16 -7.59 19.02
CA GLY A 113 -6.82 -6.66 20.10
C GLY A 113 -5.68 -5.69 19.77
N ARG A 114 -5.28 -5.57 18.49
CA ARG A 114 -4.23 -4.65 18.04
C ARG A 114 -4.78 -3.25 17.79
N LEU A 115 -5.37 -2.66 18.84
CA LEU A 115 -5.90 -1.29 18.81
C LEU A 115 -4.80 -0.24 18.55
N ASP A 116 -3.53 -0.56 18.84
CA ASP A 116 -2.35 0.22 18.48
C ASP A 116 -2.26 0.50 16.97
N TRP A 117 -2.60 -0.50 16.14
CA TRP A 117 -2.64 -0.37 14.68
C TRP A 117 -3.84 0.43 14.19
N LEU A 118 -4.99 0.31 14.86
CA LEU A 118 -6.15 1.13 14.57
C LEU A 118 -5.87 2.61 14.85
N ILE A 119 -5.23 2.92 15.97
CA ILE A 119 -4.83 4.30 16.29
C ILE A 119 -3.86 4.82 15.22
N LYS A 120 -2.87 4.03 14.78
CA LYS A 120 -1.96 4.43 13.68
C LYS A 120 -2.70 4.65 12.35
N TYR A 121 -3.63 3.76 11.98
CA TYR A 121 -4.48 3.85 10.77
C TYR A 121 -5.46 5.02 10.82
N PHE A 122 -6.09 5.29 11.98
CA PHE A 122 -7.06 6.36 12.16
C PHE A 122 -6.38 7.73 12.36
N LEU A 123 -5.19 7.77 12.99
CA LEU A 123 -4.36 8.98 13.08
C LEU A 123 -3.69 9.33 11.73
N MET A 124 -3.51 8.37 10.83
CA MET A 124 -3.14 8.61 9.42
C MET A 124 -4.16 9.52 8.71
N VAL A 125 -5.44 9.45 9.12
CA VAL A 125 -6.51 10.31 8.61
C VAL A 125 -6.45 11.72 9.22
N LYS A 126 -5.95 11.87 10.47
CA LYS A 126 -5.86 13.16 11.18
C LYS A 126 -4.70 14.05 10.74
N GLN A 127 -3.64 13.49 10.14
CA GLN A 127 -2.56 14.31 9.54
C GLN A 127 -2.93 14.89 8.15
N TYR A 128 -4.05 14.47 7.55
CA TYR A 128 -4.52 14.90 6.22
C TYR A 128 -5.80 15.74 6.21
N SER A 129 -6.22 16.25 7.35
CA SER A 129 -7.31 17.21 7.47
C SER A 129 -6.76 18.62 7.58
N ARG A 130 -6.37 19.23 6.45
CA ARG A 130 -6.35 20.70 6.33
C ARG A 130 -7.29 21.14 5.21
N PRO A 131 -8.08 22.21 5.40
CA PRO A 131 -9.07 22.73 4.43
C PRO A 131 -8.50 23.12 3.06
N GLN A 132 -7.17 23.25 2.93
CA GLN A 132 -6.44 23.69 1.75
C GLN A 132 -6.50 22.70 0.55
N LEU A 133 -6.73 21.40 0.81
CA LEU A 133 -6.85 20.39 -0.25
C LEU A 133 -8.14 20.55 -1.08
N ARG A 134 -9.22 21.09 -0.48
CA ARG A 134 -10.48 21.35 -1.19
C ARG A 134 -10.35 22.49 -2.19
N GLU A 135 -9.57 23.53 -1.89
CA GLU A 135 -9.32 24.66 -2.81
C GLU A 135 -8.45 24.26 -4.00
N LYS A 136 -7.34 23.54 -3.78
CA LYS A 136 -6.45 23.09 -4.87
C LYS A 136 -7.13 22.09 -5.82
N ILE A 137 -7.95 21.17 -5.31
CA ILE A 137 -8.74 20.25 -6.14
C ILE A 137 -9.80 21.02 -6.95
N ARG A 138 -10.42 22.05 -6.35
CA ARG A 138 -11.43 22.87 -7.01
C ARG A 138 -10.83 23.76 -8.12
N GLN A 139 -9.55 24.14 -8.01
CA GLN A 139 -8.81 24.89 -9.05
C GLN A 139 -8.32 24.02 -10.22
N HIS A 140 -8.15 22.71 -10.04
CA HIS A 140 -7.73 21.78 -11.11
C HIS A 140 -8.91 21.11 -11.84
N LEU A 141 -10.13 21.17 -11.29
CA LEU A 141 -11.36 20.63 -11.88
C LEU A 141 -12.20 21.70 -12.63
N SER A 142 -11.71 22.94 -12.70
CA SER A 142 -12.32 24.05 -13.43
C SER A 142 -11.57 24.40 -14.74
N LEU A 143 -10.80 23.44 -15.25
CA LEU A 143 -10.28 23.37 -16.63
C LEU A 143 -10.99 22.22 -17.34
#